data_AF-A0A920I9P9-F1
#
_entry.id   AF-A0A920I9P9-F1
#
_cell.length_a   1.000
_cell.length_b   1.000
_cell.length_c   1.000
_cell.angle_alpha   90.00
_cell.angle_beta   90.00
_cell.angle_gamma   90.00
#
_symmetry.space_group_name_H-M   'P 1'
#
loop_
_entity.id
_entity.type
_entity.pdbx_description
1 polymer ?
#
loop_
_entity_poly.entity_id
_entity_poly.type
_entity_poly.pdbx_seq_one_letter_code
_entity_poly.pdbx_strand_id
1 'polypeptide(L)' 'MAMGQQAISLAKAVNYRSAGTVEFIVGADEDFYFLEMNTRLQVEHPVTELVHDVDLVSLMIKIAAGRSWA' A
#
# COMPACT_ATOMS: atom_id res chain seq x y z
N MET A 1 -8.31 10.16 4.99
CA MET A 1 -6.96 10.26 5.62
C MET A 1 -6.73 9.24 6.73
N ALA A 2 -7.73 8.88 7.56
CA ALA A 2 -7.55 7.96 8.70
C ALA A 2 -7.02 6.56 8.30
N MET A 3 -7.65 5.88 7.33
CA MET A 3 -7.20 4.55 6.87
C MET A 3 -5.76 4.57 6.32
N GLY A 4 -5.42 5.56 5.48
CA GLY A 4 -4.07 5.69 4.93
C GLY A 4 -3.00 5.89 6.00
N GLN A 5 -3.30 6.68 7.04
CA GLN A 5 -2.40 6.87 8.17
C GLN A 5 -2.18 5.56 8.96
N GLN A 6 -3.22 4.76 9.15
CA GLN A 6 -3.11 3.44 9.79
C GLN A 6 -2.30 2.46 8.95
N ALA A 7 -2.51 2.44 7.62
CA ALA A 7 -1.71 1.63 6.70
C ALA A 7 -0.22 2.00 6.75
N ILE A 8 0.11 3.29 6.79
CA ILE A 8 1.50 3.77 6.94
C ILE A 8 2.09 3.32 8.28
N SER A 9 1.32 3.45 9.37
CA SER A 9 1.76 3.03 10.71
C SER A 9 2.08 1.54 10.76
N LEU A 10 1.21 0.70 10.19
CA LEU A 10 1.42 -0.75 10.09
C LEU A 10 2.68 -1.09 9.28
N ALA A 11 2.83 -0.49 8.09
CA ALA A 11 3.99 -0.73 7.23
C ALA A 11 5.31 -0.34 7.93
N LYS A 12 5.32 0.78 8.67
CA LYS A 12 6.48 1.20 9.47
C LYS A 12 6.77 0.24 10.63
N ALA A 13 5.75 -0.25 11.33
CA ALA A 13 5.91 -1.15 12.48
C ALA A 13 6.60 -2.46 12.11
N VAL A 14 6.41 -2.95 10.88
CA VAL A 14 7.04 -4.18 10.37
C VAL A 14 8.23 -3.92 9.46
N ASN A 15 8.70 -2.66 9.35
CA ASN A 15 9.76 -2.24 8.44
C ASN A 15 9.54 -2.75 7.00
N TYR A 16 8.30 -2.63 6.51
CA TYR A 16 7.91 -3.16 5.21
C TYR A 16 8.65 -2.46 4.08
N ARG A 17 9.05 -3.24 3.07
CA ARG A 17 9.81 -2.76 1.92
C ARG A 17 9.22 -3.37 0.65
N SER A 18 9.09 -2.55 -0.40
CA SER A 18 8.34 -2.82 -1.65
C SER A 18 6.89 -2.34 -1.58
N ALA A 19 6.08 -2.69 -2.59
CA ALA A 19 4.65 -2.40 -2.65
C ALA A 19 3.83 -3.51 -1.99
N GLY A 20 2.78 -3.12 -1.28
CA GLY A 20 1.82 -4.01 -0.62
C GLY A 20 0.53 -3.26 -0.34
N THR A 21 -0.54 -4.01 -0.02
CA THR A 21 -1.87 -3.43 0.24
C THR A 21 -2.30 -3.76 1.65
N VAL A 22 -2.83 -2.77 2.36
CA VAL A 22 -3.48 -2.97 3.67
C VAL A 22 -4.98 -2.96 3.44
N GLU A 23 -5.64 -4.05 3.79
CA GLU A 23 -7.06 -4.25 3.55
C GLU A 23 -7.85 -3.92 4.81
N PHE A 24 -8.93 -3.16 4.61
CA PHE A 24 -9.87 -2.78 5.66
C PHE A 24 -11.28 -3.19 5.26
N ILE A 25 -12.10 -3.51 6.26
CA ILE A 25 -13.55 -3.60 6.10
C ILE A 25 -14.16 -2.35 6.70
N VAL A 26 -15.08 -1.70 5.98
CA VAL A 26 -15.78 -0.50 6.41
C VAL A 26 -17.25 -0.84 6.70
N GLY A 27 -17.72 -0.50 7.89
CA GLY A 27 -19.10 -0.65 8.33
C GLY A 27 -20.02 0.48 7.85
N ALA A 28 -21.32 0.34 8.11
CA ALA A 28 -22.32 1.34 7.72
C ALA A 28 -22.12 2.71 8.40
N ASP A 29 -21.53 2.72 9.59
CA ASP A 29 -21.24 3.94 10.36
C ASP A 29 -19.87 4.56 10.01
N GLU A 30 -19.27 4.15 8.87
CA GLU A 30 -17.93 4.55 8.40
C GLU A 30 -16.75 4.14 9.31
N ASP A 31 -17.02 3.39 10.38
CA ASP A 31 -15.99 2.69 11.15
C ASP A 31 -15.27 1.67 10.27
N PHE A 32 -13.95 1.56 10.43
CA PHE A 32 -13.12 0.66 9.65
C PHE A 32 -12.24 -0.23 10.54
N TYR A 33 -12.05 -1.46 10.09
CA TYR A 33 -11.31 -2.49 10.82
C TYR A 33 -10.25 -3.11 9.92
N PHE A 34 -9.05 -3.29 10.45
CA PHE A 34 -7.97 -4.00 9.76
C PHE A 34 -8.37 -5.45 9.49
N LEU A 35 -8.17 -5.92 8.26
CA LEU A 35 -8.38 -7.31 7.88
C LEU A 35 -7.03 -8.03 7.76
N GLU A 36 -6.22 -7.61 6.80
CA GLU A 36 -4.89 -8.17 6.58
C GLU A 36 -4.00 -7.18 5.81
N MET A 37 -2.74 -7.58 5.61
CA MET A 37 -1.82 -6.92 4.70
C MET A 37 -1.34 -7.92 3.65
N ASN A 38 -1.66 -7.65 2.38
CA ASN A 38 -1.11 -8.39 1.26
C ASN A 38 0.32 -7.89 0.99
N THR A 39 1.31 -8.72 1.34
CA THR A 39 2.75 -8.40 1.22
C THR A 39 3.31 -8.61 -0.19
N ARG A 40 2.47 -8.39 -1.20
CA ARG A 40 2.74 -8.50 -2.64
C ARG A 40 1.97 -7.42 -3.38
N LEU A 41 2.35 -7.17 -4.63
CA LEU A 41 1.54 -6.36 -5.53
C LEU A 41 0.20 -7.07 -5.79
N GLN A 42 -0.89 -6.31 -5.71
CA GLN A 42 -2.24 -6.79 -6.01
C GLN A 42 -2.48 -6.81 -7.52
N VAL A 43 -3.46 -7.60 -7.98
CA VAL A 43 -3.77 -7.71 -9.42
C VAL A 43 -4.40 -6.40 -9.92
N GLU A 44 -5.17 -5.75 -9.06
CA GLU A 44 -5.92 -4.52 -9.27
C GLU A 44 -5.09 -3.23 -9.13
N HIS A 45 -3.76 -3.34 -8.95
CA HIS A 45 -2.85 -2.19 -8.89
C HIS A 45 -2.92 -1.20 -10.07
N PRO A 46 -3.33 -1.56 -11.31
CA PRO A 46 -3.42 -0.59 -12.41
C PRO A 46 -4.40 0.56 -12.16
N VAL A 47 -5.40 0.38 -11.28
CA VAL A 47 -6.29 1.48 -10.88
C VAL A 47 -5.54 2.55 -10.09
N THR A 48 -4.71 2.13 -9.13
CA THR A 48 -3.85 3.02 -8.34
C THR A 48 -2.83 3.72 -9.23
N GLU A 49 -2.19 2.98 -10.15
CA GLU A 49 -1.25 3.53 -11.12
C GLU A 49 -1.88 4.63 -11.98
N LEU A 50 -3.09 4.39 -12.49
CA LEU A 50 -3.81 5.35 -13.32
C LEU A 50 -4.20 6.62 -12.55
N VAL A 51 -4.72 6.49 -11.32
CA VAL A 51 -5.18 7.64 -10.52
C VAL A 51 -4.01 8.50 -10.03
N HIS A 52 -2.85 7.88 -9.78
CA HIS A 52 -1.68 8.56 -9.23
C HIS A 52 -0.57 8.85 -10.24
N ASP A 53 -0.71 8.44 -11.50
CA ASP A 53 0.29 8.57 -12.56
C ASP A 53 1.66 8.00 -12.14
N VAL A 54 1.65 6.75 -11.67
CA VAL A 54 2.85 6.03 -11.21
C VAL A 54 2.94 4.64 -11.84
N ASP A 55 4.16 4.11 -11.93
CA ASP A 55 4.43 2.70 -12.29
C ASP A 55 4.98 1.98 -11.05
N LEU A 56 4.13 1.18 -10.41
CA LEU A 56 4.44 0.50 -9.16
C LEU A 56 5.48 -0.60 -9.38
N VAL A 57 5.45 -1.32 -10.51
CA VAL A 57 6.45 -2.36 -10.80
C VAL A 57 7.84 -1.74 -10.97
N SER A 58 7.95 -0.62 -11.70
CA SER A 58 9.20 0.14 -11.84
C SER A 58 9.71 0.65 -10.49
N LEU A 59 8.82 1.17 -9.63
CA LEU A 59 9.17 1.59 -8.27
C LEU A 59 9.66 0.42 -7.42
N MET A 60 9.02 -0.76 -7.49
CA MET A 60 9.48 -1.96 -6.80
C MET A 60 10.90 -2.36 -7.23
N ILE A 61 11.21 -2.31 -8.53
CA ILE A 61 12.55 -2.59 -9.06
C ILE A 61 13.57 -1.57 -8.54
N LYS A 62 13.24 -0.27 -8.56
CA LYS A 62 14.10 0.80 -8.03
C LYS A 62 14.41 0.58 -6.54
N ILE A 63 13.36 0.31 -5.74
CA ILE A 63 13.50 0.04 -4.31
C ILE A 63 14.38 -1.19 -4.10
N ALA A 64 14.16 -2.28 -4.84
CA ALA A 64 14.97 -3.50 -4.75
C ALA A 64 16.46 -3.23 -5.01
N ALA A 65 16.77 -2.35 -5.98
CA ALA A 65 18.12 -1.88 -6.29
C ALA A 65 18.73 -0.90 -5.26
N GLY A 66 18.04 -0.65 -4.13
CA GLY A 66 18.51 0.25 -3.07
C GLY A 66 18.31 1.74 -3.38
N ARG A 67 17.54 2.08 -4.43
CA ARG A 67 17.21 3.47 -4.74
C ARG A 67 16.01 3.94 -3.91
N SER A 68 15.93 5.25 -3.67
CA SER A 68 14.76 5.89 -3.09
C SER A 68 13.57 5.83 -4.06
N TRP A 69 12.36 5.85 -3.51
CA TRP A 69 11.13 6.03 -4.28
C TRP A 69 10.84 7.51 -4.58
N ALA A 70 11.44 8.42 -3.80
CA ALA A 70 11.46 9.87 -4.03
C ALA A 70 12.52 10.26 -5.08
#